data_AF-A0A327NIX3-F1
#
_entry.id   AF-A0A327NIX3-F1
#
_cell.length_a   1.000
_cell.length_b   1.000
_cell.length_c   1.000
_cell.angle_alpha   90.00
_cell.angle_beta   90.00
_cell.angle_gamma   90.00
#
_symmetry.space_group_name_H-M   'P 1'
#
loop_
_entity.id
_entity.type
_entity.pdbx_description
1 polymer ?
#
loop_
_entity_poly.entity_id
_entity_poly.type
_entity_poly.pdbx_seq_one_letter_code
_entity_poly.pdbx_strand_id
1 'polypeptide(L)'
;MGALTLWLGYMGAFTLTTDSSALARIAVCFSLLFGLFSSMLFLATTVPGQTGAFFTDRARFFRLMGGGHLAAVEQATLELLVYSQSGQPYAKLNPEQVALLLNEPQPSLQLFAHSMAYYRHLDRQETTDAFEHLKQAEALLEDQPTLMKVEIWKELAFAYAYIDRDVKQALANWSKIKPSPDAFSSAFVYLFWAALSRAQGEPAERVNEWVAKGLAALPAAPIRSEDRLRHQLLISLTNQKVVLSLV
;
A
#
# COMPACT_ATOMS: atom_id res chain seq x y z
N MET A 1 -20.57 19.62 0.34
CA MET A 1 -19.74 20.85 0.35
C MET A 1 -19.62 21.49 -1.03
N GLY A 2 -19.22 20.78 -2.09
CA GLY A 2 -19.05 21.33 -3.45
C GLY A 2 -20.22 22.15 -4.00
N ALA A 3 -21.45 21.63 -3.93
CA ALA A 3 -22.64 22.34 -4.41
C ALA A 3 -22.92 23.64 -3.64
N LEU A 4 -22.68 23.64 -2.32
CA LEU A 4 -22.85 24.82 -1.47
C LEU A 4 -21.80 25.88 -1.79
N THR A 5 -20.52 25.49 -1.96
CA THR A 5 -19.45 26.41 -2.36
C THR A 5 -19.65 26.97 -3.76
N LEU A 6 -20.17 26.15 -4.68
CA LEU A 6 -20.52 26.60 -6.03
C LEU A 6 -21.67 27.62 -5.99
N TRP A 7 -22.71 27.36 -5.19
CA TRP A 7 -23.83 28.28 -4.99
C TRP A 7 -23.39 29.60 -4.36
N LEU A 8 -22.55 29.56 -3.31
CA LEU A 8 -21.99 30.76 -2.69
C LEU A 8 -21.10 31.55 -3.65
N GLY A 9 -20.27 30.87 -4.44
CA GLY A 9 -19.47 31.51 -5.50
C GLY A 9 -20.35 32.16 -6.57
N TYR A 10 -21.43 31.48 -6.98
CA TYR A 10 -22.40 32.00 -7.95
C TYR A 10 -23.10 33.24 -7.41
N MET A 11 -23.62 33.20 -6.18
CA MET A 11 -24.23 34.37 -5.52
C MET A 11 -23.23 35.52 -5.36
N GLY A 12 -22.00 35.21 -4.96
CA GLY A 12 -20.92 36.20 -4.84
C GLY A 12 -20.61 36.89 -6.17
N ALA A 13 -20.66 36.16 -7.28
CA ALA A 13 -20.45 36.73 -8.62
C ALA A 13 -21.50 37.79 -8.99
N PHE A 14 -22.77 37.63 -8.59
CA PHE A 14 -23.80 38.66 -8.83
C PHE A 14 -23.63 39.91 -7.97
N THR A 15 -22.87 39.81 -6.87
CA THR A 15 -22.58 40.96 -6.00
C THR A 15 -21.29 41.67 -6.37
N LEU A 16 -20.48 41.13 -7.30
CA LEU A 16 -19.24 41.75 -7.74
C LEU A 16 -19.52 42.96 -8.63
N THR A 17 -18.86 44.06 -8.30
CA THR A 17 -18.87 45.31 -9.06
C THR A 17 -17.47 45.65 -9.55
N THR A 18 -17.34 46.67 -10.40
CA THR A 18 -16.03 47.16 -10.88
C THR A 18 -15.13 47.67 -9.75
N ASP A 19 -15.71 48.06 -8.61
CA ASP A 19 -14.98 48.56 -7.44
C ASP A 19 -14.62 47.44 -6.44
N SER A 20 -15.07 46.21 -6.70
CA SER A 20 -14.77 45.07 -5.83
C SER A 20 -13.27 44.76 -5.83
N SER A 21 -12.74 44.54 -4.63
CA SER A 21 -11.31 44.26 -4.42
C SER A 21 -10.84 43.02 -5.18
N ALA A 22 -9.55 42.99 -5.53
CA ALA A 22 -8.95 41.82 -6.17
C ALA A 22 -9.13 40.54 -5.35
N LEU A 23 -9.06 40.64 -4.02
CA LEU A 23 -9.28 39.51 -3.11
C LEU A 23 -10.70 38.95 -3.22
N ALA A 24 -11.73 39.80 -3.28
CA ALA A 24 -13.11 39.36 -3.44
C ALA A 24 -13.32 38.62 -4.77
N ARG A 25 -12.73 39.12 -5.86
CA ARG A 25 -12.78 38.47 -7.17
C ARG A 25 -12.08 37.11 -7.16
N ILE A 26 -10.90 37.01 -6.54
CA ILE A 26 -10.16 35.76 -6.38
C ILE A 26 -10.98 34.75 -5.57
N ALA A 27 -11.58 35.18 -4.46
CA ALA A 27 -12.38 34.31 -3.60
C ALA A 27 -13.62 33.75 -4.33
N VAL A 28 -14.30 34.57 -5.13
CA VAL A 28 -15.43 34.14 -5.97
C VAL A 28 -14.96 33.13 -7.03
N CYS A 29 -13.90 33.45 -7.79
CA CYS A 29 -13.34 32.55 -8.80
C CYS A 29 -12.90 31.21 -8.20
N PHE A 30 -12.20 31.25 -7.06
CA PHE A 30 -11.79 30.06 -6.34
C PHE A 30 -13.01 29.23 -5.91
N SER A 31 -14.03 29.85 -5.32
CA SER A 31 -15.25 29.16 -4.86
C SER A 31 -16.00 28.49 -6.01
N LEU A 32 -16.09 29.16 -7.17
CA LEU A 32 -16.71 28.60 -8.37
C LEU A 32 -15.92 27.40 -8.90
N LEU A 33 -14.60 27.53 -9.08
CA LEU A 33 -13.75 26.45 -9.58
C LEU A 33 -13.72 25.27 -8.61
N PHE A 34 -13.49 25.53 -7.32
CA PHE A 34 -13.48 24.51 -6.28
C PHE A 34 -14.85 23.80 -6.19
N GLY A 35 -15.94 24.58 -6.18
CA GLY A 35 -17.29 24.03 -6.14
C GLY A 35 -17.62 23.16 -7.35
N LEU A 36 -17.19 23.57 -8.54
CA LEU A 36 -17.36 22.81 -9.78
C LEU A 36 -16.57 21.49 -9.73
N PHE A 37 -15.26 21.53 -9.44
CA PHE A 37 -14.43 20.32 -9.37
C PHE A 37 -14.91 19.37 -8.25
N SER A 38 -15.27 19.90 -7.07
CA SER A 38 -15.81 19.09 -5.99
C SER A 38 -17.13 18.42 -6.38
N SER A 39 -18.00 19.11 -7.10
CA SER A 39 -19.27 18.55 -7.59
C SER A 39 -19.04 17.50 -8.69
N MET A 40 -18.11 17.74 -9.62
CA MET A 40 -17.72 16.77 -10.64
C MET A 40 -17.14 15.50 -10.02
N LEU A 41 -16.24 15.63 -9.04
CA LEU A 41 -15.68 14.49 -8.31
C LEU A 41 -16.77 13.71 -7.57
N PHE A 42 -17.69 14.41 -6.89
CA PHE A 42 -18.84 13.78 -6.23
C PHE A 42 -19.69 12.99 -7.21
N LEU A 43 -20.03 13.56 -8.37
CA LEU A 43 -20.80 12.85 -9.40
C LEU A 43 -20.02 11.64 -9.93
N ALA A 44 -18.73 11.80 -10.22
CA ALA A 44 -17.87 10.71 -10.70
C ALA A 44 -17.78 9.54 -9.71
N THR A 45 -17.79 9.79 -8.40
CA THR A 45 -17.75 8.72 -7.37
C THR A 45 -19.14 8.21 -6.96
N THR A 46 -20.21 8.95 -7.29
CA THR A 46 -21.61 8.58 -6.95
C THR A 46 -22.32 7.84 -8.09
N VAL A 47 -21.84 7.90 -9.33
CA VAL A 47 -22.37 7.04 -10.39
C VAL A 47 -21.83 5.62 -10.16
N PRO A 48 -22.70 4.60 -9.96
CA PRO A 48 -22.22 3.25 -9.70
C PRO A 48 -21.52 2.73 -10.95
N GLY A 49 -20.23 2.44 -10.80
CA GLY A 49 -19.39 1.91 -11.86
C GLY A 49 -18.14 1.24 -11.31
N GLN A 50 -17.41 0.62 -12.23
CA GLN A 50 -16.10 0.02 -12.02
C GLN A 50 -15.11 0.66 -13.00
N THR A 51 -14.00 1.17 -12.49
CA THR A 51 -12.91 1.73 -13.30
C THR A 51 -11.66 0.91 -13.01
N GLY A 52 -11.35 -0.02 -13.92
CA GLY A 52 -10.26 -0.99 -13.73
C GLY A 52 -10.54 -1.92 -12.54
N ALA A 53 -9.58 -1.97 -11.60
CA ALA A 53 -9.65 -2.81 -10.40
C ALA A 53 -10.54 -2.24 -9.29
N PHE A 54 -11.02 -0.99 -9.41
CA PHE A 54 -11.69 -0.29 -8.32
C PHE A 54 -13.16 -0.02 -8.62
N PHE A 55 -14.00 -0.29 -7.61
CA PHE A 55 -15.40 0.11 -7.60
C PHE A 55 -15.55 1.52 -7.03
N THR A 56 -16.45 2.31 -7.63
CA THR A 56 -16.91 3.57 -7.05
C THR A 56 -17.54 3.37 -5.67
N ASP A 57 -17.46 4.36 -4.78
CA ASP A 57 -17.97 4.25 -3.41
C ASP A 57 -19.44 3.82 -3.36
N ARG A 58 -20.28 4.31 -4.28
CA ARG A 58 -21.68 3.88 -4.35
C ARG A 58 -21.83 2.43 -4.80
N ALA A 59 -21.04 1.96 -5.76
CA ALA A 59 -21.06 0.55 -6.17
C ALA A 59 -20.65 -0.36 -5.00
N ARG A 60 -19.63 0.03 -4.22
CA ARG A 60 -19.21 -0.70 -3.01
C ARG A 60 -20.32 -0.73 -1.96
N PHE A 61 -20.98 0.40 -1.71
CA PHE A 61 -22.13 0.47 -0.80
C PHE A 61 -23.25 -0.50 -1.21
N PHE A 62 -23.63 -0.52 -2.49
CA PHE A 62 -24.67 -1.45 -2.96
C PHE A 62 -24.25 -2.91 -2.89
N ARG A 63 -22.97 -3.22 -3.13
CA ARG A 63 -22.44 -4.58 -2.95
C ARG A 63 -22.55 -5.04 -1.50
N LEU A 64 -22.22 -4.17 -0.54
CA LEU A 64 -22.37 -4.47 0.90
C LEU A 64 -23.83 -4.67 1.29
N MET A 65 -24.70 -3.74 0.90
CA MET A 65 -26.12 -3.78 1.29
C MET A 65 -26.90 -4.90 0.60
N GLY A 66 -26.44 -5.38 -0.56
CA GLY A 66 -27.08 -6.44 -1.33
C GLY A 66 -26.98 -7.83 -0.69
N GLY A 67 -26.11 -8.03 0.30
CA GLY A 67 -25.90 -9.32 0.95
C GLY A 67 -25.24 -10.38 0.04
N GLY A 68 -25.20 -11.61 0.53
CA GLY A 68 -24.66 -12.76 -0.20
C GLY A 68 -23.14 -12.69 -0.45
N HIS A 69 -22.69 -13.39 -1.48
CA HIS A 69 -21.26 -13.54 -1.81
C HIS A 69 -20.56 -12.20 -2.09
N LEU A 70 -21.18 -11.32 -2.87
CA LEU A 70 -20.58 -10.02 -3.21
C LEU A 70 -20.40 -9.10 -2.00
N ALA A 71 -21.33 -9.16 -1.04
CA ALA A 71 -21.20 -8.45 0.22
C ALA A 71 -20.06 -9.02 1.08
N ALA A 72 -19.93 -10.35 1.15
CA ALA A 72 -18.85 -11.01 1.89
C ALA A 72 -17.47 -10.65 1.31
N VAL A 73 -17.33 -10.62 -0.02
CA VAL A 73 -16.11 -10.20 -0.72
C VAL A 73 -15.76 -8.74 -0.44
N GLU A 74 -16.75 -7.84 -0.51
CA GLU A 74 -16.53 -6.42 -0.23
C GLU A 74 -16.18 -6.17 1.24
N GLN A 75 -16.86 -6.86 2.16
CA GLN A 75 -16.58 -6.80 3.60
C GLN A 75 -15.16 -7.31 3.91
N ALA A 76 -14.78 -8.47 3.37
CA ALA A 76 -13.43 -9.01 3.53
C ALA A 76 -12.37 -8.04 3.00
N THR A 77 -12.59 -7.44 1.83
CA THR A 77 -11.67 -6.45 1.24
C THR A 77 -11.51 -5.24 2.15
N LEU A 78 -12.62 -4.69 2.67
CA LEU A 78 -12.61 -3.54 3.57
C LEU A 78 -11.96 -3.84 4.91
N GLU A 79 -12.30 -4.96 5.53
CA GLU A 79 -11.76 -5.33 6.84
C GLU A 79 -10.25 -5.56 6.76
N LEU A 80 -9.77 -6.30 5.76
CA LEU A 80 -8.32 -6.50 5.55
C LEU A 80 -7.60 -5.16 5.28
N LEU A 81 -8.21 -4.28 4.47
CA LEU A 81 -7.63 -2.96 4.20
C LEU A 81 -7.55 -2.11 5.48
N VAL A 82 -8.64 -2.00 6.23
CA VAL A 82 -8.65 -1.26 7.51
C VAL A 82 -7.66 -1.88 8.50
N TYR A 83 -7.58 -3.20 8.54
CA TYR A 83 -6.65 -3.90 9.41
C TYR A 83 -5.20 -3.53 9.10
N SER A 84 -4.80 -3.49 7.82
CA SER A 84 -3.43 -3.07 7.43
C SER A 84 -3.06 -1.64 7.90
N GLN A 85 -4.07 -0.79 8.09
CA GLN A 85 -3.93 0.59 8.57
C GLN A 85 -4.11 0.74 10.09
N SER A 86 -4.30 -0.36 10.83
CA SER A 86 -4.68 -0.31 12.25
C SER A 86 -3.52 -0.38 13.24
N GLY A 87 -2.31 -0.69 12.77
CA GLY A 87 -1.14 -0.92 13.65
C GLY A 87 -1.15 -2.30 14.33
N GLN A 88 -2.19 -3.11 14.12
CA GLN A 88 -2.27 -4.46 14.65
C GLN A 88 -1.34 -5.42 13.89
N PRO A 89 -0.79 -6.47 14.54
CA PRO A 89 0.04 -7.47 13.86
C PRO A 89 -0.69 -8.16 12.71
N TYR A 90 -0.01 -8.31 11.57
CA TYR A 90 -0.52 -9.04 10.41
C TYR A 90 -0.76 -10.53 10.72
N ALA A 91 -0.03 -11.10 11.68
CA ALA A 91 -0.21 -12.48 12.14
C ALA A 91 -1.63 -12.82 12.61
N LYS A 92 -2.42 -11.78 12.95
CA LYS A 92 -3.81 -11.88 13.43
C LYS A 92 -4.86 -11.59 12.35
N LEU A 93 -4.46 -11.34 11.10
CA LEU A 93 -5.41 -11.23 9.98
C LEU A 93 -6.29 -12.48 9.90
N ASN A 94 -7.57 -12.27 9.59
CA ASN A 94 -8.53 -13.36 9.45
C ASN A 94 -8.18 -14.20 8.19
N PRO A 95 -7.75 -15.47 8.36
CA PRO A 95 -7.35 -16.31 7.23
C PRO A 95 -8.54 -16.67 6.32
N GLU A 96 -9.76 -16.72 6.84
CA GLU A 96 -10.96 -17.05 6.05
C GLU A 96 -11.28 -15.94 5.04
N GLN A 97 -11.07 -14.68 5.42
CA GLN A 97 -11.24 -13.54 4.52
C GLN A 97 -10.18 -13.52 3.42
N VAL A 98 -8.93 -13.82 3.78
CA VAL A 98 -7.85 -13.96 2.79
C VAL A 98 -8.17 -15.10 1.82
N ALA A 99 -8.58 -16.26 2.34
CA ALA A 99 -8.95 -17.42 1.52
C ALA A 99 -10.17 -17.13 0.62
N LEU A 100 -11.18 -16.41 1.11
CA LEU A 100 -12.31 -15.97 0.30
C LEU A 100 -11.83 -15.17 -0.92
N LEU A 101 -10.98 -14.16 -0.71
CA LEU A 101 -10.50 -13.30 -1.79
C LEU A 101 -9.53 -14.00 -2.75
N LEU A 102 -8.77 -14.99 -2.27
CA LEU A 102 -7.91 -15.83 -3.14
C LEU A 102 -8.72 -16.66 -4.14
N ASN A 103 -9.97 -17.01 -3.80
CA ASN A 103 -10.85 -17.78 -4.67
C ASN A 103 -11.69 -16.91 -5.62
N GLU A 104 -11.58 -15.58 -5.52
CA GLU A 104 -12.31 -14.68 -6.42
C GLU A 104 -11.74 -14.73 -7.83
N PRO A 105 -12.57 -14.64 -8.88
CA PRO A 105 -12.10 -14.70 -10.27
C PRO A 105 -11.35 -13.43 -10.71
N GLN A 106 -11.41 -12.35 -9.92
CA GLN A 106 -10.83 -11.06 -10.28
C GLN A 106 -9.34 -11.02 -9.88
N PRO A 107 -8.40 -10.88 -10.85
CA PRO A 107 -6.96 -10.92 -10.54
C PRO A 107 -6.50 -9.85 -9.55
N SER A 108 -7.14 -8.68 -9.53
CA SER A 108 -6.81 -7.62 -8.58
C SER A 108 -7.17 -7.98 -7.13
N LEU A 109 -8.26 -8.74 -6.92
CA LEU A 109 -8.63 -9.23 -5.59
C LEU A 109 -7.69 -10.34 -5.15
N GLN A 110 -7.36 -11.27 -6.06
CA GLN A 110 -6.36 -12.31 -5.80
C GLN A 110 -5.01 -11.69 -5.44
N LEU A 111 -4.55 -10.69 -6.21
CA LEU A 111 -3.29 -9.98 -5.95
C LEU A 111 -3.28 -9.38 -4.54
N PHE A 112 -4.34 -8.64 -4.19
CA PHE A 112 -4.50 -8.07 -2.85
C PHE A 112 -4.47 -9.15 -1.77
N ALA A 113 -5.18 -10.26 -1.97
CA ALA A 113 -5.23 -11.36 -1.04
C ALA A 113 -3.87 -12.05 -0.87
N HIS A 114 -3.13 -12.26 -1.96
CA HIS A 114 -1.75 -12.77 -1.91
C HIS A 114 -0.82 -11.81 -1.15
N SER A 115 -0.95 -10.49 -1.30
CA SER A 115 -0.20 -9.52 -0.50
C SER A 115 -0.52 -9.61 0.99
N MET A 116 -1.80 -9.73 1.35
CA MET A 116 -2.23 -9.88 2.75
C MET A 116 -1.76 -11.22 3.36
N ALA A 117 -1.81 -12.30 2.59
CA ALA A 117 -1.29 -13.60 2.98
C ALA A 117 0.22 -13.56 3.22
N TYR A 118 0.97 -12.94 2.30
CA TYR A 118 2.42 -12.73 2.44
C TYR A 118 2.75 -12.04 3.76
N TYR A 119 2.14 -10.88 4.06
CA TYR A 119 2.42 -10.16 5.31
C TYR A 119 2.04 -10.97 6.55
N ARG A 120 0.91 -11.71 6.49
CA ARG A 120 0.47 -12.58 7.58
C ARG A 120 1.49 -13.68 7.87
N HIS A 121 1.94 -14.39 6.84
CA HIS A 121 2.94 -15.46 6.99
C HIS A 121 4.31 -14.89 7.42
N LEU A 122 4.71 -13.76 6.87
CA LEU A 122 5.97 -13.11 7.22
C LEU A 122 6.01 -12.67 8.69
N ASP A 123 4.95 -12.08 9.23
CA ASP A 123 4.85 -11.71 10.65
C ASP A 123 4.86 -12.95 11.58
N ARG A 124 4.43 -14.11 11.06
CA ARG A 124 4.47 -15.41 11.75
C ARG A 124 5.80 -16.15 11.58
N GLN A 125 6.77 -15.57 10.88
CA GLN A 125 8.05 -16.19 10.54
C GLN A 125 7.91 -17.45 9.64
N GLU A 126 6.79 -17.59 8.95
CA GLU A 126 6.50 -18.66 7.99
C GLU A 126 7.05 -18.23 6.61
N THR A 127 8.38 -18.09 6.51
CA THR A 127 9.03 -17.40 5.37
C THR A 127 8.84 -18.11 4.04
N THR A 128 8.81 -19.45 4.02
CA THR A 128 8.56 -20.22 2.79
C THR A 128 7.17 -19.93 2.23
N ASP A 129 6.14 -20.03 3.08
CA ASP A 129 4.75 -19.76 2.66
C ASP A 129 4.56 -18.30 2.25
N ALA A 130 5.19 -17.37 2.99
CA ALA A 130 5.18 -15.96 2.63
C ALA A 130 5.73 -15.74 1.21
N PHE A 131 6.86 -16.36 0.89
CA PHE A 131 7.50 -16.19 -0.41
C PHE A 131 6.69 -16.80 -1.55
N GLU A 132 6.06 -17.96 -1.33
CA GLU A 132 5.16 -18.56 -2.33
C GLU A 132 3.99 -17.65 -2.67
N HIS A 133 3.36 -16.99 -1.68
CA HIS A 133 2.30 -16.01 -1.97
C HIS A 133 2.79 -14.83 -2.82
N LEU A 134 4.03 -14.37 -2.64
CA LEU A 134 4.60 -13.31 -3.49
C LEU A 134 4.85 -13.76 -4.93
N LYS A 135 5.30 -15.01 -5.14
CA LYS A 135 5.46 -15.56 -6.51
C LYS A 135 4.12 -15.65 -7.23
N GLN A 136 3.06 -16.08 -6.52
CA GLN A 136 1.71 -16.08 -7.06
C GLN A 136 1.23 -14.66 -7.37
N ALA A 137 1.54 -13.68 -6.50
CA ALA A 137 1.25 -12.27 -6.79
C ALA A 137 2.00 -11.77 -8.04
N GLU A 138 3.26 -12.16 -8.25
CA GLU A 138 4.03 -11.78 -9.44
C GLU A 138 3.36 -12.25 -10.74
N ALA A 139 2.82 -13.47 -10.75
CA ALA A 139 2.12 -14.03 -11.91
C ALA A 139 0.85 -13.25 -12.30
N LEU A 140 0.27 -12.49 -11.36
CA LEU A 140 -0.95 -11.71 -11.56
C LEU A 140 -0.68 -10.26 -12.01
N LEU A 141 0.59 -9.88 -12.20
CA LEU A 141 0.96 -8.48 -12.41
C LEU A 141 0.67 -7.94 -13.81
N GLU A 142 0.60 -8.76 -14.87
CA GLU A 142 0.63 -8.30 -16.26
C GLU A 142 -0.35 -7.15 -16.55
N ASP A 143 -1.62 -7.30 -16.16
CA ASP A 143 -2.70 -6.34 -16.41
C ASP A 143 -2.93 -5.33 -15.27
N GLN A 144 -2.06 -5.32 -14.25
CA GLN A 144 -2.26 -4.46 -13.08
C GLN A 144 -1.76 -3.03 -13.31
N PRO A 145 -2.37 -2.03 -12.65
CA PRO A 145 -1.85 -0.67 -12.64
C PRO A 145 -0.39 -0.62 -12.19
N THR A 146 0.40 0.29 -12.79
CA THR A 146 1.83 0.47 -12.49
C THR A 146 2.11 0.61 -11.00
N LEU A 147 1.23 1.31 -10.27
CA LEU A 147 1.39 1.48 -8.82
C LEU A 147 1.36 0.14 -8.07
N MET A 148 0.45 -0.78 -8.45
CA MET A 148 0.39 -2.12 -7.83
C MET A 148 1.62 -2.95 -8.18
N LYS A 149 2.07 -2.90 -9.44
CA LYS A 149 3.30 -3.57 -9.89
C LYS A 149 4.51 -3.13 -9.05
N VAL A 150 4.64 -1.83 -8.79
CA VAL A 150 5.72 -1.27 -7.98
C VAL A 150 5.69 -1.80 -6.55
N GLU A 151 4.53 -1.87 -5.91
CA GLU A 151 4.44 -2.39 -4.54
C GLU A 151 4.80 -3.89 -4.47
N ILE A 152 4.41 -4.69 -5.46
CA ILE A 152 4.81 -6.11 -5.50
C ILE A 152 6.31 -6.28 -5.79
N TRP A 153 6.88 -5.50 -6.72
CA TRP A 153 8.33 -5.58 -7.00
C TRP A 153 9.18 -5.16 -5.79
N LYS A 154 8.71 -4.20 -4.98
CA LYS A 154 9.33 -3.87 -3.70
C LYS A 154 9.39 -5.08 -2.78
N GLU A 155 8.25 -5.73 -2.55
CA GLU A 155 8.17 -6.88 -1.66
C GLU A 155 8.94 -8.10 -2.20
N LEU A 156 8.91 -8.35 -3.51
CA LEU A 156 9.75 -9.38 -4.14
C LEU A 156 11.24 -9.09 -3.95
N ALA A 157 11.68 -7.85 -4.18
CA ALA A 157 13.08 -7.48 -4.00
C ALA A 157 13.56 -7.75 -2.56
N PHE A 158 12.73 -7.38 -1.58
CA PHE A 158 13.00 -7.69 -0.17
C PHE A 158 12.98 -9.20 0.10
N ALA A 159 11.98 -9.94 -0.37
CA ALA A 159 11.86 -11.38 -0.13
C ALA A 159 13.05 -12.16 -0.73
N TYR A 160 13.48 -11.83 -1.95
CA TYR A 160 14.68 -12.43 -2.54
C TYR A 160 15.93 -12.14 -1.71
N ALA A 161 16.08 -10.93 -1.14
CA ALA A 161 17.21 -10.61 -0.28
C ALA A 161 17.14 -11.27 1.11
N TYR A 162 15.97 -11.25 1.74
CA TYR A 162 15.77 -11.66 3.14
C TYR A 162 15.55 -13.17 3.31
N ILE A 163 14.73 -13.78 2.44
CA ILE A 163 14.29 -15.17 2.53
C ILE A 163 15.21 -16.06 1.71
N ASP A 164 15.32 -15.79 0.42
CA ASP A 164 16.03 -16.65 -0.54
C ASP A 164 17.54 -16.38 -0.59
N ARG A 165 17.96 -15.18 -0.15
CA ARG A 165 19.32 -14.64 -0.26
C ARG A 165 19.85 -14.56 -1.70
N ASP A 166 18.97 -14.48 -2.69
CA ASP A 166 19.33 -14.24 -4.08
C ASP A 166 19.50 -12.74 -4.34
N VAL A 167 20.75 -12.27 -4.20
CA VAL A 167 21.16 -10.88 -4.44
C VAL A 167 20.83 -10.43 -5.87
N LYS A 168 20.96 -11.32 -6.85
CA LYS A 168 20.75 -10.98 -8.27
C LYS A 168 19.28 -10.71 -8.53
N GLN A 169 18.38 -11.58 -8.07
CA GLN A 169 16.94 -11.40 -8.24
C GLN A 169 16.39 -10.24 -7.39
N ALA A 170 16.95 -10.04 -6.19
CA ALA A 170 16.62 -8.88 -5.36
C ALA A 170 16.88 -7.56 -6.10
N LEU A 171 18.09 -7.39 -6.65
CA LEU A 171 18.47 -6.20 -7.43
C LEU A 171 17.69 -6.09 -8.75
N ALA A 172 17.42 -7.21 -9.41
CA ALA A 172 16.62 -7.22 -10.64
C ALA A 172 15.22 -6.64 -10.38
N ASN A 173 14.53 -7.08 -9.32
CA ASN A 173 13.23 -6.53 -8.94
C ASN A 173 13.32 -5.08 -8.46
N TRP A 174 14.33 -4.73 -7.67
CA TRP A 174 14.56 -3.36 -7.22
C TRP A 174 14.68 -2.37 -8.40
N SER A 175 15.39 -2.77 -9.45
CA SER A 175 15.63 -1.95 -10.64
C SER A 175 14.37 -1.60 -11.45
N LYS A 176 13.32 -2.42 -11.34
CA LYS A 176 12.02 -2.23 -12.01
C LYS A 176 11.22 -1.06 -11.40
N ILE A 177 11.51 -0.68 -10.16
CA ILE A 177 10.72 0.32 -9.43
C ILE A 177 11.02 1.73 -9.93
N LYS A 178 9.95 2.47 -10.30
CA LYS A 178 10.02 3.86 -10.78
C LYS A 178 8.99 4.74 -10.05
N PRO A 179 9.36 5.93 -9.55
CA PRO A 179 10.74 6.43 -9.41
C PRO A 179 11.59 5.51 -8.51
N SER A 180 12.93 5.64 -8.60
CA SER A 180 13.82 4.80 -7.78
C SER A 180 13.51 4.98 -6.29
N PRO A 181 13.34 3.90 -5.51
CA PRO A 181 13.11 4.01 -4.07
C PRO A 181 14.26 4.70 -3.34
N ASP A 182 15.48 4.62 -3.88
CA ASP A 182 16.67 5.24 -3.28
C ASP A 182 16.62 6.78 -3.28
N ALA A 183 15.71 7.38 -4.06
CA ALA A 183 15.45 8.82 -4.00
C ALA A 183 14.69 9.24 -2.73
N PHE A 184 14.12 8.29 -1.98
CA PHE A 184 13.29 8.55 -0.81
C PHE A 184 13.73 7.69 0.38
N SER A 185 14.30 8.33 1.40
CA SER A 185 14.64 7.66 2.65
C SER A 185 13.36 7.17 3.34
N SER A 186 13.21 5.85 3.45
CA SER A 186 12.11 5.21 4.19
C SER A 186 12.61 4.00 4.95
N ALA A 187 11.88 3.61 6.01
CA ALA A 187 12.20 2.41 6.78
C ALA A 187 12.28 1.15 5.89
N PHE A 188 11.43 1.05 4.87
CA PHE A 188 11.45 -0.06 3.93
C PHE A 188 12.72 -0.11 3.07
N VAL A 189 13.17 1.05 2.56
CA VAL A 189 14.41 1.13 1.77
C VAL A 189 15.61 0.64 2.59
N TYR A 190 15.72 1.09 3.84
CA TYR A 190 16.79 0.63 4.73
C TYR A 190 16.64 -0.84 5.14
N LEU A 191 15.42 -1.34 5.31
CA LEU A 191 15.16 -2.77 5.54
C LEU A 191 15.64 -3.63 4.35
N PHE A 192 15.35 -3.20 3.12
CA PHE A 192 15.86 -3.85 1.91
C PHE A 192 17.39 -3.88 1.88
N TRP A 193 18.05 -2.73 2.07
CA TRP A 193 19.51 -2.66 2.04
C TRP A 193 20.16 -3.46 3.17
N ALA A 194 19.55 -3.50 4.36
CA ALA A 194 20.02 -4.35 5.46
C ALA A 194 19.95 -5.84 5.09
N ALA A 195 18.82 -6.29 4.51
CA ALA A 195 18.65 -7.66 4.05
C ALA A 195 19.62 -8.01 2.90
N LEU A 196 19.81 -7.10 1.95
CA LEU A 196 20.70 -7.30 0.82
C LEU A 196 22.17 -7.36 1.25
N SER A 197 22.63 -6.43 2.08
CA SER A 197 24.00 -6.46 2.62
C SER A 197 24.27 -7.77 3.37
N ARG A 198 23.28 -8.26 4.13
CA ARG A 198 23.38 -9.56 4.77
C ARG A 198 23.49 -10.71 3.77
N ALA A 199 22.67 -10.72 2.72
CA ALA A 199 22.74 -11.73 1.65
C ALA A 199 24.07 -11.72 0.89
N GLN A 200 24.69 -10.54 0.77
CA GLN A 200 26.01 -10.36 0.17
C GLN A 200 27.17 -10.82 1.08
N GLY A 201 26.92 -11.12 2.35
CA GLY A 201 27.96 -11.47 3.31
C GLY A 201 28.77 -10.26 3.80
N GLU A 202 28.19 -9.05 3.74
CA GLU A 202 28.82 -7.85 4.29
C GLU A 202 29.00 -7.96 5.81
N PRO A 203 29.97 -7.23 6.40
CA PRO A 203 30.20 -7.22 7.84
C PRO A 203 28.96 -6.82 8.64
N ALA A 204 28.83 -7.36 9.86
CA ALA A 204 27.70 -7.09 10.73
C ALA A 204 27.53 -5.59 11.04
N GLU A 205 28.63 -4.84 11.10
CA GLU A 205 28.64 -3.39 11.28
C GLU A 205 27.88 -2.68 10.16
N ARG A 206 28.05 -3.13 8.92
CA ARG A 206 27.38 -2.56 7.74
C ARG A 206 25.88 -2.85 7.76
N VAL A 207 25.49 -4.08 8.10
CA VAL A 207 24.08 -4.46 8.27
C VAL A 207 23.43 -3.64 9.40
N ASN A 208 24.12 -3.49 10.53
CA ASN A 208 23.63 -2.73 11.68
C ASN A 208 23.49 -1.24 11.39
N GLU A 209 24.35 -0.66 10.55
CA GLU A 209 24.21 0.72 10.09
C GLU A 209 22.89 0.93 9.33
N TRP A 210 22.55 0.01 8.42
CA TRP A 210 21.27 0.06 7.71
C TRP A 210 20.09 -0.15 8.64
N VAL A 211 20.18 -1.10 9.58
CA VAL A 211 19.13 -1.33 10.58
C VAL A 211 18.90 -0.07 11.41
N ALA A 212 19.95 0.58 11.89
CA ALA A 212 19.84 1.81 12.68
C ALA A 212 19.14 2.93 11.90
N LYS A 213 19.49 3.12 10.61
CA LYS A 213 18.81 4.06 9.72
C LYS A 213 17.34 3.70 9.51
N GLY A 214 17.03 2.41 9.35
CA GLY A 214 15.68 1.90 9.19
C GLY A 214 14.81 2.17 10.42
N LEU A 215 15.32 1.88 11.61
CA LEU A 215 14.62 2.14 12.87
C LEU A 215 14.40 3.63 13.11
N ALA A 216 15.39 4.47 12.78
CA ALA A 216 15.26 5.93 12.88
C ALA A 216 14.25 6.52 11.88
N ALA A 217 14.00 5.84 10.75
CA ALA A 217 13.04 6.26 9.74
C ALA A 217 11.59 5.81 10.02
N LEU A 218 11.35 4.98 11.04
CA LEU A 218 10.01 4.58 11.47
C LEU A 218 9.35 5.70 12.30
N PRO A 219 8.00 5.80 12.29
CA PRO A 219 7.30 6.69 13.19
C PRO A 219 7.51 6.25 14.65
N ALA A 220 7.61 7.22 15.57
CA ALA A 220 7.83 6.94 17.00
C ALA A 220 6.72 6.06 17.62
N ALA A 221 5.50 6.18 17.11
CA ALA A 221 4.40 5.26 17.38
C ALA A 221 3.97 4.62 16.05
N PRO A 222 4.02 3.28 15.90
CA PRO A 222 3.57 2.61 14.68
C PRO A 222 2.08 2.83 14.51
N ILE A 223 1.70 3.45 13.39
CA ILE A 223 0.29 3.73 13.06
C ILE A 223 -0.23 2.63 12.14
N ARG A 224 0.63 2.10 11.27
CA ARG A 224 0.29 1.03 10.31
C ARG A 224 0.81 -0.32 10.77
N SER A 225 0.12 -1.38 10.36
CA SER A 225 0.57 -2.76 10.62
C SER A 225 1.95 -3.03 10.01
N GLU A 226 2.24 -2.42 8.87
CA GLU A 226 3.55 -2.47 8.22
C GLU A 226 4.66 -1.85 9.07
N ASP A 227 4.41 -0.74 9.79
CA ASP A 227 5.45 -0.09 10.61
C ASP A 227 5.93 -1.04 11.70
N ARG A 228 4.97 -1.75 12.32
CA ARG A 228 5.25 -2.76 13.33
C ARG A 228 6.01 -3.95 12.75
N LEU A 229 5.57 -4.48 11.61
CA LEU A 229 6.25 -5.59 10.94
C LEU A 229 7.68 -5.21 10.54
N ARG A 230 7.87 -4.03 9.95
CA ARG A 230 9.20 -3.51 9.58
C ARG A 230 10.11 -3.38 10.80
N HIS A 231 9.59 -2.87 11.91
CA HIS A 231 10.34 -2.82 13.17
C HIS A 231 10.81 -4.21 13.62
N GLN A 232 9.92 -5.22 13.61
CA GLN A 232 10.27 -6.60 13.96
C GLN A 232 11.32 -7.18 13.01
N LEU A 233 11.17 -6.96 11.70
CA LEU A 233 12.11 -7.47 10.69
C LEU A 233 13.49 -6.81 10.82
N LEU A 234 13.56 -5.50 11.03
CA LEU A 234 14.81 -4.76 11.28
C LEU A 234 15.54 -5.30 12.51
N ILE A 235 14.82 -5.55 13.62
CA ILE A 235 15.39 -6.17 14.82
C ILE A 235 15.81 -7.63 14.57
N SER A 236 15.09 -8.37 13.74
CA SER A 236 15.47 -9.76 13.43
C SER A 236 16.82 -9.84 12.71
N LEU A 237 17.14 -8.84 11.88
CA LEU A 237 18.38 -8.77 11.11
C LEU A 237 19.63 -8.57 11.96
N THR A 238 19.51 -8.01 13.17
CA THR A 238 20.64 -7.88 14.11
C THR A 238 20.87 -9.15 14.92
N ASN A 239 19.81 -9.93 15.16
CA ASN A 239 19.83 -11.06 16.10
C ASN A 239 20.10 -12.42 15.46
N GLN A 240 19.84 -12.59 14.16
CA GLN A 240 20.18 -13.85 13.49
C GLN A 240 21.71 -13.98 13.38
N LYS A 241 22.32 -14.81 14.24
CA LYS A 241 23.71 -15.22 14.09
C LYS A 241 23.91 -15.85 12.70
N VAL A 242 25.04 -15.59 12.07
CA VAL A 242 25.46 -16.26 10.84
C VAL A 242 25.62 -17.74 11.15
N VAL A 243 24.55 -18.53 10.98
CA VAL A 243 24.68 -19.98 10.90
C VAL A 243 25.27 -20.24 9.53
N LEU A 244 26.61 -20.26 9.47
CA LEU A 244 27.34 -20.88 8.38
C LEU A 244 26.94 -22.34 8.36
N SER A 245 25.95 -22.69 7.54
CA SER A 245 25.77 -24.07 7.11
C SER A 245 26.98 -24.43 6.25
N LEU A 246 28.01 -24.97 6.89
CA LEU A 246 29.00 -25.80 6.22
C LEU A 246 28.27 -27.04 5.69
N VAL A 247 27.94 -27.02 4.40
CA VAL A 247 27.67 -28.21 3.60
C VAL A 247 28.61 -28.16 2.41
#